data_AF-A0A3M5R1F2-F1
#
_entry.id   AF-A0A3M5R1F2-F1
#
_cell.length_a   1.000
_cell.length_b   1.000
_cell.length_c   1.000
_cell.angle_alpha   90.00
_cell.angle_beta   90.00
_cell.angle_gamma   90.00
#
_symmetry.space_group_name_H-M   'P 1'
#
loop_
_entity.id
_entity.type
_entity.pdbx_description
1 polymer ?
#
loop_
_entity_poly.entity_id
_entity_poly.type
_entity_poly.pdbx_seq_one_letter_code
_entity_poly.pdbx_strand_id
1 'polypeptide(L)'
;MGRGGVNKALVQKARVSLLSRGENPSIDAVRIEMGNTGSKTTIHRYLKELDATHTPAPDINEELSGLVAHLAQRLQEQAQERIDQACDTYQADRATLQQQLATTQQQISELQEHAQQRNETLEQQAAALLRTQNDLQTAQTEHARLSQANRDLESRLHDKDGQIHSLEEKHQHAREALEHYRNSIREQREQEQQRHEGQVQQLQMELRQAQQGIAMRQEDITQLNRNNERLLGKPQHPA
;
A
#
# COMPACT_ATOMS: atom_id res chain seq x y z
N MET A 1 139.94 16.76 -14.71
CA MET A 1 138.66 16.30 -14.11
C MET A 1 137.92 15.45 -15.14
N GLY A 2 138.18 14.14 -15.17
CA GLY A 2 137.61 13.21 -16.16
C GLY A 2 136.20 12.78 -15.75
N ARG A 3 135.22 13.06 -16.61
CA ARG A 3 133.77 12.95 -16.34
C ARG A 3 133.28 11.50 -16.39
N GLY A 4 132.47 11.11 -15.40
CA GLY A 4 131.86 9.78 -15.29
C GLY A 4 130.78 9.51 -16.35
N GLY A 5 130.68 8.26 -16.78
CA GLY A 5 129.70 7.80 -17.78
C GLY A 5 128.25 7.83 -17.28
N VAL A 6 127.30 7.90 -18.22
CA VAL A 6 125.86 7.95 -17.94
C VAL A 6 125.31 6.60 -17.49
N ASN A 7 124.49 6.60 -16.44
CA ASN A 7 123.88 5.41 -15.84
C ASN A 7 122.39 5.27 -16.23
N LYS A 8 121.93 4.03 -16.44
CA LYS A 8 120.55 3.67 -16.83
C LYS A 8 119.49 4.21 -15.85
N ALA A 9 119.82 4.23 -14.55
CA ALA A 9 118.92 4.75 -13.51
C ALA A 9 118.63 6.27 -13.64
N LEU A 10 119.60 7.05 -14.13
CA LEU A 10 119.42 8.49 -14.37
C LEU A 10 118.49 8.73 -15.57
N VAL A 11 118.65 7.95 -16.64
CA VAL A 11 117.77 7.97 -17.82
C VAL A 11 116.34 7.59 -17.44
N GLN A 12 116.17 6.60 -16.57
CA GLN A 12 114.86 6.20 -16.05
C GLN A 12 114.21 7.29 -15.20
N LYS A 13 114.96 7.95 -14.30
CA LYS A 13 114.43 9.04 -13.46
C LYS A 13 114.00 10.24 -14.31
N ALA A 14 114.79 10.62 -15.31
CA ALA A 14 114.46 11.68 -16.25
C ALA A 14 113.22 11.35 -17.10
N ARG A 15 113.10 10.10 -17.58
CA ARG A 15 111.90 9.62 -18.30
C ARG A 15 110.63 9.71 -17.44
N VAL A 16 110.70 9.28 -16.18
CA VAL A 16 109.55 9.31 -15.26
C VAL A 16 109.16 10.76 -14.93
N SER A 17 110.14 11.65 -14.74
CA SER A 17 109.89 13.09 -14.55
C SER A 17 109.11 13.69 -15.75
N LEU A 18 109.55 13.41 -16.98
CA LEU A 18 108.87 13.90 -18.20
C LEU A 18 107.46 13.33 -18.36
N LEU A 19 107.28 12.03 -18.14
CA LEU A 19 105.96 11.39 -18.18
C LEU A 19 105.01 11.94 -17.11
N SER A 20 105.51 12.23 -15.91
CA SER A 20 104.71 12.85 -14.84
C SER A 20 104.29 14.30 -15.15
N ARG A 21 105.04 14.97 -16.02
CA ARG A 21 104.72 16.31 -16.56
C ARG A 21 103.87 16.25 -17.84
N GLY A 22 103.51 15.06 -18.32
CA GLY A 22 102.73 14.86 -19.54
C GLY A 22 103.51 15.11 -20.84
N GLU A 23 104.84 15.21 -20.78
CA GLU A 23 105.71 15.43 -21.94
C GLU A 23 106.23 14.09 -22.49
N ASN A 24 106.28 13.97 -23.83
CA ASN A 24 106.79 12.77 -24.47
C ASN A 24 108.31 12.62 -24.25
N PRO A 25 108.79 11.51 -23.68
CA PRO A 25 110.20 11.30 -23.37
C PRO A 25 111.01 11.02 -24.63
N SER A 26 111.31 12.07 -25.41
CA SER A 26 112.24 12.01 -26.53
C SER A 26 113.69 11.99 -26.04
N ILE A 27 114.62 11.50 -26.87
CA ILE A 27 116.05 11.40 -26.51
C ILE A 27 116.60 12.76 -26.09
N ASP A 28 116.19 13.84 -26.78
CA ASP A 28 116.66 15.19 -26.50
C ASP A 28 115.99 15.76 -25.24
N ALA A 29 114.71 15.47 -24.98
CA ALA A 29 114.02 15.87 -23.75
C ALA A 29 114.64 15.21 -22.50
N VAL A 30 114.95 13.91 -22.59
CA VAL A 30 115.61 13.16 -21.50
C VAL A 30 117.03 13.69 -21.26
N ARG A 31 117.75 14.08 -22.32
CA ARG A 31 119.09 14.67 -22.22
C ARG A 31 119.08 16.06 -21.57
N ILE A 32 118.07 16.88 -21.88
CA ILE A 32 117.87 18.20 -21.25
C ILE A 32 117.57 18.03 -19.76
N GLU A 33 116.65 17.14 -19.39
CA GLU A 33 116.28 16.87 -17.99
C GLU A 33 117.47 16.28 -17.17
N MET A 34 118.41 15.60 -17.83
CA MET A 34 119.66 15.10 -17.25
C MET A 34 120.82 16.12 -17.24
N GLY A 35 120.57 17.39 -17.59
CA GLY A 35 121.57 18.46 -17.54
C GLY A 35 122.57 18.44 -18.71
N ASN A 36 122.11 18.09 -19.92
CA ASN A 36 122.91 18.00 -21.15
C ASN A 36 124.05 16.98 -21.11
N THR A 37 123.94 15.98 -20.23
CA THR A 37 124.93 14.91 -20.06
C THR A 37 124.50 13.63 -20.79
N GLY A 38 125.47 12.92 -21.37
CA GLY A 38 125.25 11.68 -22.14
C GLY A 38 125.25 11.84 -23.65
N SER A 39 125.74 10.80 -24.33
CA SER A 39 125.63 10.68 -25.77
C SER A 39 124.22 10.25 -26.16
N LYS A 40 123.71 10.82 -27.26
CA LYS A 40 122.39 10.53 -27.82
C LYS A 40 122.17 9.03 -28.07
N THR A 41 123.24 8.31 -28.42
CA THR A 41 123.26 6.86 -28.65
C THR A 41 123.08 6.03 -27.37
N THR A 42 123.70 6.44 -26.26
CA THR A 42 123.59 5.73 -24.97
C THR A 42 122.22 5.96 -24.32
N ILE A 43 121.67 7.17 -24.42
CA ILE A 43 120.31 7.50 -23.95
C ILE A 43 119.26 6.71 -24.76
N HIS A 44 119.40 6.67 -26.09
CA HIS A 44 118.51 5.90 -26.96
C HIS A 44 118.55 4.40 -26.65
N ARG A 45 119.73 3.83 -26.41
CA ARG A 45 119.88 2.42 -26.01
C ARG A 45 119.13 2.14 -24.71
N TYR A 46 119.31 2.98 -23.68
CA TYR A 46 118.64 2.79 -22.40
C TYR A 46 117.13 3.04 -22.46
N LEU A 47 116.66 4.00 -23.26
CA LEU A 47 115.22 4.20 -23.51
C LEU A 47 114.59 2.97 -24.17
N LYS A 48 115.24 2.41 -25.20
CA LYS A 48 114.77 1.20 -25.89
C LYS A 48 114.75 -0.03 -24.96
N GLU A 49 115.74 -0.17 -24.09
CA GLU A 49 115.76 -1.25 -23.08
C GLU A 49 114.66 -1.08 -22.01
N LEU A 50 114.29 0.16 -21.68
CA LEU A 50 113.20 0.46 -20.74
C LEU A 50 111.81 0.33 -21.39
N ASP A 51 111.70 0.46 -22.71
CA ASP A 51 110.45 0.19 -23.44
C ASP A 51 110.21 -1.32 -23.62
N ALA A 52 111.28 -2.10 -23.81
CA ALA A 52 111.20 -3.55 -23.94
C ALA A 52 110.84 -4.31 -22.63
N THR A 53 110.86 -3.62 -21.48
CA THR A 53 110.49 -4.20 -20.17
C THR A 53 109.04 -3.94 -19.77
N HIS A 54 108.25 -3.25 -20.61
CA HIS A 54 106.82 -3.05 -20.41
C HIS A 54 106.02 -4.10 -21.18
N THR A 55 106.12 -5.34 -20.74
CA THR A 55 105.23 -6.43 -21.17
C THR A 55 103.95 -6.34 -20.33
N PRO A 56 102.76 -6.13 -20.93
CA PRO A 56 101.50 -6.23 -20.18
C PRO A 56 101.25 -7.70 -19.82
N ALA A 57 100.91 -7.96 -18.55
CA ALA A 57 100.54 -9.28 -18.06
C ALA A 57 99.14 -9.70 -18.57
N PRO A 58 98.86 -11.00 -18.76
CA PRO A 58 97.56 -11.48 -19.23
C PRO A 58 96.49 -11.53 -18.10
N ASP A 59 95.43 -10.76 -18.31
CA ASP A 59 94.01 -11.16 -18.45
C ASP A 59 93.15 -11.80 -17.35
N ILE A 60 93.33 -11.40 -16.08
CA ILE A 60 92.31 -11.67 -15.04
C ILE A 60 91.03 -10.82 -15.27
N ASN A 61 91.11 -9.76 -16.07
CA ASN A 61 90.05 -8.76 -16.23
C ASN A 61 88.95 -9.22 -17.20
N GLU A 62 89.30 -9.92 -18.29
CA GLU A 62 88.34 -10.35 -19.31
C GLU A 62 87.49 -11.54 -18.83
N GLU A 63 88.07 -12.53 -18.14
CA GLU A 63 87.31 -13.64 -17.50
C GLU A 63 86.35 -13.16 -16.40
N LEU A 64 86.79 -12.23 -15.53
CA LEU A 64 85.93 -11.62 -14.52
C LEU A 64 84.79 -10.82 -15.15
N SER A 65 85.08 -10.05 -16.21
CA SER A 65 84.05 -9.28 -16.91
C SER A 65 83.01 -10.17 -17.59
N GLY A 66 83.41 -11.33 -18.15
CA GLY A 66 82.49 -12.33 -18.69
C GLY A 66 81.60 -12.99 -17.63
N LEU A 67 82.16 -13.34 -16.47
CA LEU A 67 81.38 -13.88 -15.34
C LEU A 67 80.38 -12.85 -14.79
N VAL A 68 80.77 -11.58 -14.67
CA VAL A 68 79.88 -10.50 -14.24
C VAL A 68 78.78 -10.25 -15.27
N ALA A 69 79.09 -10.30 -16.57
CA ALA A 69 78.10 -10.18 -17.63
C ALA A 69 77.07 -11.32 -17.61
N HIS A 70 77.52 -12.58 -17.44
CA HIS A 70 76.62 -13.73 -17.28
C HIS A 70 75.79 -13.65 -16.00
N LEU A 71 76.36 -13.19 -14.89
CA LEU A 71 75.62 -12.97 -13.65
C LEU A 71 74.55 -11.89 -13.83
N ALA A 72 74.91 -10.76 -14.47
CA ALA A 72 73.99 -9.67 -14.77
C ALA A 72 72.86 -10.13 -15.69
N GLN A 73 73.16 -10.90 -16.74
CA GLN A 73 72.16 -11.47 -17.64
C GLN A 73 71.21 -12.41 -16.88
N ARG A 74 71.74 -13.34 -16.07
CA ARG A 74 70.92 -14.26 -15.28
C ARG A 74 70.05 -13.54 -14.24
N LEU A 75 70.57 -12.47 -13.65
CA LEU A 75 69.83 -11.63 -12.69
C LEU A 75 68.73 -10.83 -13.40
N GLN A 76 68.98 -10.39 -14.63
CA GLN A 76 68.00 -9.72 -15.47
C GLN A 76 66.89 -10.68 -15.93
N GLU A 77 67.24 -11.91 -16.33
CA GLU A 77 66.27 -12.98 -16.64
C GLU A 77 65.40 -13.31 -15.42
N GLN A 78 66.00 -13.50 -14.24
CA GLN A 78 65.25 -13.73 -13.00
C GLN A 78 64.36 -12.55 -12.58
N ALA A 79 64.80 -11.31 -12.81
CA ALA A 79 63.98 -10.13 -12.57
C ALA A 79 62.81 -10.08 -13.56
N GLN A 80 63.05 -10.40 -14.84
CA GLN A 80 62.02 -10.44 -15.86
C GLN A 80 60.97 -11.53 -15.57
N GLU A 81 61.39 -12.74 -15.21
CA GLU A 81 60.47 -13.81 -14.79
C GLU A 81 59.57 -13.40 -13.62
N ARG A 82 60.12 -12.69 -12.63
CA ARG A 82 59.33 -12.17 -11.49
C ARG A 82 58.33 -11.09 -11.92
N ILE A 83 58.72 -10.22 -12.86
CA ILE A 83 57.84 -9.19 -13.41
C ILE A 83 56.72 -9.85 -14.20
N ASP A 84 57.03 -10.84 -15.03
CA ASP A 84 56.05 -11.57 -15.84
C ASP A 84 55.06 -12.31 -14.94
N GLN A 85 55.53 -13.01 -13.90
CA GLN A 85 54.67 -13.64 -12.89
C GLN A 85 53.78 -12.63 -12.14
N ALA A 86 54.32 -11.45 -11.80
CA ALA A 86 53.53 -10.39 -11.16
C ALA A 86 52.49 -9.78 -12.13
N CYS A 87 52.82 -9.67 -13.42
CA CYS A 87 51.90 -9.22 -14.45
C CYS A 87 50.77 -10.23 -14.66
N ASP A 88 51.09 -11.53 -14.72
CA ASP A 88 50.10 -12.60 -14.90
C ASP A 88 49.14 -12.68 -13.72
N THR A 89 49.65 -12.62 -12.49
CA THR A 89 48.80 -12.60 -11.28
C THR A 89 47.91 -11.35 -11.24
N TYR A 90 48.46 -10.17 -11.54
CA TYR A 90 47.68 -8.94 -11.62
C TYR A 90 46.59 -8.99 -12.70
N GLN A 91 46.89 -9.56 -13.87
CA GLN A 91 45.91 -9.73 -14.95
C GLN A 91 44.79 -10.69 -14.55
N ALA A 92 45.12 -11.80 -13.88
CA ALA A 92 44.13 -12.76 -13.37
C ALA A 92 43.23 -12.14 -12.28
N ASP A 93 43.81 -11.40 -11.34
CA ASP A 93 43.07 -10.70 -10.30
C ASP A 93 42.14 -9.63 -10.90
N ARG A 94 42.65 -8.85 -11.86
CA ARG A 94 41.86 -7.84 -12.56
C ARG A 94 40.71 -8.48 -13.34
N ALA A 95 40.92 -9.60 -14.02
CA ALA A 95 39.87 -10.31 -14.73
C ALA A 95 38.79 -10.83 -13.75
N THR A 96 39.21 -11.38 -12.61
CA THR A 96 38.31 -11.86 -11.56
C THR A 96 37.46 -10.72 -10.98
N LEU A 97 38.09 -9.59 -10.66
CA LEU A 97 37.40 -8.40 -10.15
C LEU A 97 36.42 -7.83 -11.20
N GLN A 98 36.81 -7.78 -12.46
CA GLN A 98 35.92 -7.33 -13.54
C GLN A 98 34.71 -8.25 -13.71
N GLN A 99 34.91 -9.56 -13.60
CA GLN A 99 33.81 -10.52 -13.64
C GLN A 99 32.87 -10.34 -12.44
N GLN A 100 33.41 -10.20 -11.23
CA GLN A 100 32.61 -9.94 -10.02
C GLN A 100 31.81 -8.63 -10.14
N LEU A 101 32.45 -7.58 -10.66
CA LEU A 101 31.82 -6.28 -10.89
C LEU A 101 30.67 -6.40 -11.90
N ALA A 102 30.87 -7.11 -13.01
CA ALA A 102 29.82 -7.36 -13.99
C ALA A 102 28.64 -8.16 -13.39
N THR A 103 28.94 -9.22 -12.62
CA THR A 103 27.88 -10.01 -11.96
C THR A 103 27.09 -9.21 -10.92
N THR A 104 27.77 -8.37 -10.14
CA THR A 104 27.10 -7.55 -9.12
C THR A 104 26.28 -6.43 -9.77
N GLN A 105 26.76 -5.83 -10.85
CA GLN A 105 25.97 -4.87 -11.63
C GLN A 105 24.71 -5.50 -12.20
N GLN A 106 24.81 -6.72 -12.75
CA GLN A 106 23.64 -7.43 -13.26
C GLN A 106 22.63 -7.73 -12.15
N GLN A 107 23.09 -8.22 -10.99
CA GLN A 107 22.23 -8.47 -9.83
C GLN A 107 21.55 -7.20 -9.33
N ILE A 108 22.26 -6.06 -9.31
CA ILE A 108 21.69 -4.77 -8.94
C ILE A 108 20.58 -4.36 -9.92
N SER A 109 20.81 -4.51 -11.23
CA SER A 109 19.78 -4.19 -12.23
C SER A 109 18.54 -5.07 -12.09
N GLU A 110 18.70 -6.37 -11.89
CA GLU A 110 17.59 -7.30 -11.69
C GLU A 110 16.80 -6.97 -10.41
N LEU A 111 17.50 -6.68 -9.30
CA LEU A 111 16.86 -6.27 -8.05
C LEU A 111 16.13 -4.93 -8.18
N GLN A 112 16.66 -3.99 -8.95
CA GLN A 112 16.00 -2.70 -9.22
C GLN A 112 14.72 -2.89 -10.04
N GLU A 113 14.74 -3.70 -11.08
CA GLU A 113 13.55 -4.04 -11.88
C GLU A 113 12.49 -4.72 -11.02
N HIS A 114 12.88 -5.71 -10.20
CA HIS A 114 11.96 -6.36 -9.28
C HIS A 114 11.37 -5.40 -8.24
N ALA A 115 12.17 -4.47 -7.71
CA ALA A 115 11.68 -3.47 -6.78
C ALA A 115 10.68 -2.51 -7.45
N GLN A 116 10.94 -2.10 -8.69
CA GLN A 116 10.01 -1.27 -9.46
C GLN A 116 8.67 -1.99 -9.71
N GLN A 117 8.71 -3.22 -10.23
CA GLN A 117 7.50 -4.02 -10.47
C GLN A 117 6.68 -4.24 -9.19
N ARG A 118 7.37 -4.48 -8.06
CA ARG A 118 6.71 -4.68 -6.77
C ARG A 118 6.07 -3.39 -6.26
N ASN A 119 6.72 -2.24 -6.44
CA ASN A 119 6.15 -0.95 -6.10
C ASN A 119 4.91 -0.63 -6.95
N GLU A 120 4.96 -0.86 -8.27
CA GLU A 120 3.80 -0.69 -9.15
C GLU A 120 2.63 -1.59 -8.72
N THR A 121 2.92 -2.85 -8.38
CA THR A 121 1.89 -3.78 -7.90
C THR A 121 1.29 -3.31 -6.58
N LEU A 122 2.12 -2.82 -5.65
CA LEU A 122 1.64 -2.29 -4.36
C LEU A 122 0.78 -1.04 -4.56
N GLU A 123 1.15 -0.14 -5.46
CA GLU A 123 0.35 1.04 -5.79
C GLU A 123 -1.01 0.66 -6.39
N GLN A 124 -1.04 -0.31 -7.31
CA GLN A 124 -2.28 -0.82 -7.88
C GLN A 124 -3.20 -1.46 -6.81
N GLN A 125 -2.62 -2.25 -5.91
CA GLN A 125 -3.36 -2.86 -4.80
C GLN A 125 -3.88 -1.81 -3.81
N ALA A 126 -3.09 -0.79 -3.49
CA ALA A 126 -3.50 0.30 -2.64
C ALA A 126 -4.67 1.11 -3.25
N ALA A 127 -4.60 1.38 -4.55
CA ALA A 127 -5.69 2.05 -5.27
C ALA A 127 -6.98 1.20 -5.30
N ALA A 128 -6.85 -0.11 -5.54
CA ALA A 128 -7.98 -1.04 -5.51
C ALA A 128 -8.60 -1.14 -4.10
N LEU A 129 -7.77 -1.18 -3.05
CA LEU A 129 -8.23 -1.18 -1.66
C LEU A 129 -8.99 0.10 -1.33
N LEU A 130 -8.46 1.27 -1.70
CA LEU A 130 -9.14 2.55 -1.47
C LEU A 130 -10.49 2.62 -2.19
N ARG A 131 -10.55 2.13 -3.44
CA ARG A 131 -11.79 2.05 -4.20
C ARG A 131 -12.83 1.17 -3.51
N THR A 132 -12.43 -0.05 -3.13
CA THR A 132 -13.34 -0.99 -2.43
C THR A 132 -13.81 -0.46 -1.07
N GLN A 133 -12.97 0.29 -0.35
CA GLN A 133 -13.38 0.97 0.89
C GLN A 133 -14.43 2.05 0.63
N ASN A 134 -14.25 2.88 -0.40
CA ASN A 134 -15.24 3.90 -0.79
C ASN A 134 -16.57 3.27 -1.25
N ASP A 135 -16.49 2.21 -2.05
CA ASP A 135 -17.67 1.47 -2.52
C ASP A 135 -18.41 0.85 -1.33
N LEU A 136 -17.69 0.26 -0.38
CA LEU A 136 -18.25 -0.30 0.85
C LEU A 136 -18.91 0.78 1.71
N GLN A 137 -18.27 1.93 1.90
CA GLN A 137 -18.83 3.05 2.66
C GLN A 137 -20.13 3.54 2.02
N THR A 138 -20.16 3.69 0.70
CA THR A 138 -21.36 4.09 -0.05
C THR A 138 -22.48 3.06 0.16
N ALA A 139 -22.17 1.78 -0.01
CA ALA A 139 -23.14 0.69 0.20
C ALA A 139 -23.68 0.66 1.65
N GLN A 140 -22.83 0.91 2.66
CA GLN A 140 -23.26 0.99 4.06
C GLN A 140 -24.21 2.16 4.31
N THR A 141 -23.94 3.33 3.73
CA THR A 141 -24.84 4.49 3.85
C THR A 141 -26.20 4.25 3.19
N GLU A 142 -26.21 3.65 2.00
CA GLU A 142 -27.45 3.28 1.32
C GLU A 142 -28.22 2.20 2.08
N HIS A 143 -27.54 1.19 2.62
CA HIS A 143 -28.17 0.18 3.46
C HIS A 143 -28.81 0.79 4.72
N ALA A 144 -28.10 1.69 5.41
CA ALA A 144 -28.67 2.39 6.57
C ALA A 144 -29.90 3.23 6.20
N ARG A 145 -29.85 3.94 5.06
CA ARG A 145 -30.96 4.73 4.54
C ARG A 145 -32.18 3.86 4.20
N LEU A 146 -31.97 2.75 3.49
CA LEU A 146 -33.04 1.81 3.14
C LEU A 146 -33.63 1.12 4.38
N SER A 147 -32.79 0.75 5.34
CA SER A 147 -33.24 0.16 6.60
C SER A 147 -34.11 1.14 7.40
N GLN A 148 -33.73 2.41 7.46
CA GLN A 148 -34.55 3.44 8.10
C GLN A 148 -35.89 3.64 7.35
N ALA A 149 -35.87 3.72 6.03
CA ALA A 149 -37.08 3.86 5.23
C ALA A 149 -38.06 2.68 5.44
N ASN A 150 -37.54 1.45 5.55
CA ASN A 150 -38.36 0.28 5.88
C ASN A 150 -39.00 0.39 7.27
N ARG A 151 -38.24 0.78 8.30
CA ARG A 151 -38.80 0.99 9.65
C ARG A 151 -39.88 2.08 9.68
N ASP A 152 -39.65 3.18 8.94
CA ASP A 152 -40.63 4.26 8.85
C ASP A 152 -41.92 3.78 8.15
N LEU A 153 -41.80 2.94 7.11
CA LEU A 153 -42.95 2.33 6.44
C LEU A 153 -43.68 1.34 7.34
N GLU A 154 -42.97 0.49 8.08
CA GLU A 154 -43.55 -0.44 9.06
C GLU A 154 -44.34 0.31 10.15
N SER A 155 -43.79 1.40 10.68
CA SER A 155 -44.49 2.25 11.65
C SER A 155 -45.77 2.84 11.06
N ARG A 156 -45.73 3.34 9.82
CA ARG A 156 -46.91 3.88 9.14
C ARG A 156 -47.96 2.82 8.88
N LEU A 157 -47.54 1.60 8.51
CA LEU A 157 -48.46 0.47 8.34
C LEU A 157 -49.15 0.14 9.66
N HIS A 158 -48.39 0.05 10.76
CA HIS A 158 -48.95 -0.20 12.08
C HIS A 158 -49.97 0.88 12.51
N ASP A 159 -49.65 2.16 12.29
CA ASP A 159 -50.57 3.27 12.57
C ASP A 159 -51.85 3.16 11.74
N LYS A 160 -51.73 2.74 10.47
CA LYS A 160 -52.89 2.55 9.57
C LYS A 160 -53.73 1.36 9.99
N ASP A 161 -53.12 0.25 10.37
CA ASP A 161 -53.83 -0.91 10.91
C ASP A 161 -54.59 -0.53 12.17
N GLY A 162 -53.98 0.24 13.09
CA GLY A 162 -54.66 0.76 14.27
C GLY A 162 -55.84 1.69 13.94
N GLN A 163 -55.69 2.55 12.93
CA GLN A 163 -56.78 3.41 12.45
C GLN A 163 -57.94 2.59 11.86
N ILE A 164 -57.64 1.55 11.09
CA ILE A 164 -58.64 0.65 10.50
C ILE A 164 -59.41 -0.06 11.61
N HIS A 165 -58.72 -0.66 12.59
CA HIS A 165 -59.37 -1.31 13.73
C HIS A 165 -60.27 -0.35 14.51
N SER A 166 -59.81 0.87 14.79
CA SER A 166 -60.63 1.89 15.47
C SER A 166 -61.88 2.28 14.67
N LEU A 167 -61.78 2.33 13.34
CA LEU A 167 -62.93 2.61 12.47
C LEU A 167 -63.90 1.43 12.44
N GLU A 168 -63.40 0.20 12.38
CA GLU A 168 -64.22 -1.01 12.44
C GLU A 168 -64.98 -1.11 13.76
N GLU A 169 -64.34 -0.84 14.90
CA GLU A 169 -64.99 -0.77 16.22
C GLU A 169 -66.09 0.30 16.25
N LYS A 170 -65.81 1.51 15.77
CA LYS A 170 -66.82 2.59 15.68
C LYS A 170 -67.99 2.19 14.78
N HIS A 171 -67.72 1.52 13.66
CA HIS A 171 -68.76 1.01 12.76
C HIS A 171 -69.61 -0.06 13.43
N GLN A 172 -68.99 -0.97 14.19
CA GLN A 172 -69.69 -2.00 14.94
C GLN A 172 -70.62 -1.38 16.00
N HIS A 173 -70.10 -0.44 16.81
CA HIS A 173 -70.92 0.28 17.79
C HIS A 173 -72.06 1.08 17.16
N ALA A 174 -71.83 1.71 16.00
CA ALA A 174 -72.91 2.40 15.28
C ALA A 174 -74.01 1.44 14.81
N ARG A 175 -73.65 0.22 14.38
CA ARG A 175 -74.62 -0.82 14.02
C ARG A 175 -75.42 -1.28 15.23
N GLU A 176 -74.76 -1.61 16.34
CA GLU A 176 -75.39 -2.01 17.59
C GLU A 176 -76.36 -0.92 18.10
N ALA A 177 -75.93 0.34 18.10
CA ALA A 177 -76.79 1.46 18.49
C ALA A 177 -78.04 1.58 17.60
N LEU A 178 -77.91 1.36 16.28
CA LEU A 178 -79.05 1.37 15.36
C LEU A 178 -79.99 0.19 15.59
N GLU A 179 -79.46 -0.99 15.91
CA GLU A 179 -80.28 -2.17 16.27
C GLU A 179 -81.05 -1.93 17.56
N HIS A 180 -80.38 -1.40 18.59
CA HIS A 180 -81.05 -1.00 19.84
C HIS A 180 -82.14 0.05 19.60
N TYR A 181 -81.88 1.06 18.77
CA TYR A 181 -82.89 2.06 18.42
C TYR A 181 -84.09 1.45 17.68
N ARG A 182 -83.84 0.57 16.70
CA ARG A 182 -84.91 -0.14 15.98
C ARG A 182 -85.75 -1.02 16.91
N ASN A 183 -85.11 -1.76 17.80
CA ASN A 183 -85.80 -2.60 18.79
C ASN A 183 -86.61 -1.75 19.76
N SER A 184 -86.04 -0.65 20.27
CA SER A 184 -86.74 0.28 21.16
C SER A 184 -87.98 0.90 20.49
N ILE A 185 -87.88 1.34 19.22
CA ILE A 185 -89.05 1.83 18.48
C ILE A 185 -90.10 0.72 18.32
N ARG A 186 -89.67 -0.50 18.01
CA ARG A 186 -90.59 -1.63 17.85
C ARG A 186 -91.33 -1.91 19.15
N GLU A 187 -90.61 -2.01 20.27
CA GLU A 187 -91.18 -2.21 21.60
C GLU A 187 -92.14 -1.07 21.98
N GLN A 188 -91.78 0.18 21.68
CA GLN A 188 -92.67 1.32 21.93
C GLN A 188 -93.98 1.19 21.15
N ARG A 189 -93.91 0.85 19.86
CA ARG A 189 -95.11 0.65 19.02
C ARG A 189 -95.96 -0.53 19.51
N GLU A 190 -95.33 -1.63 19.89
CA GLU A 190 -96.03 -2.80 20.45
C GLU A 190 -96.76 -2.43 21.76
N GLN A 191 -96.12 -1.66 22.65
CA GLN A 191 -96.76 -1.15 23.87
C GLN A 191 -97.91 -0.17 23.59
N GLU A 192 -97.73 0.77 22.66
CA GLU A 192 -98.78 1.70 22.24
C GLU A 192 -99.98 0.95 21.64
N GLN A 193 -99.72 -0.06 20.80
CA GLN A 193 -100.76 -0.91 20.23
C GLN A 193 -101.53 -1.67 21.32
N GLN A 194 -100.84 -2.30 22.28
CA GLN A 194 -101.47 -3.00 23.40
C GLN A 194 -102.34 -2.05 24.25
N ARG A 195 -101.87 -0.82 24.50
CA ARG A 195 -102.65 0.20 25.22
C ARG A 195 -103.91 0.59 24.45
N HIS A 196 -103.80 0.82 23.14
CA HIS A 196 -104.95 1.14 22.30
C HIS A 196 -105.94 -0.02 22.21
N GLU A 197 -105.48 -1.25 22.06
CA GLU A 197 -106.33 -2.45 22.09
C GLU A 197 -107.09 -2.55 23.43
N GLY A 198 -106.42 -2.29 24.55
CA GLY A 198 -107.06 -2.22 25.87
C GLY A 198 -108.14 -1.14 25.97
N GLN A 199 -107.88 0.08 25.47
CA GLN A 199 -108.86 1.17 25.43
C GLN A 199 -110.07 0.82 24.56
N VAL A 200 -109.86 0.20 23.39
CA VAL A 200 -110.94 -0.23 22.51
C VAL A 200 -111.80 -1.29 23.19
N GLN A 201 -111.19 -2.27 23.87
CA GLN A 201 -111.94 -3.28 24.62
C GLN A 201 -112.76 -2.66 25.76
N GLN A 202 -112.20 -1.70 26.48
CA GLN A 202 -112.93 -0.97 27.53
C GLN A 202 -114.14 -0.21 26.95
N LEU A 203 -113.95 0.57 25.88
CA LEU A 203 -115.03 1.30 25.22
C LEU A 203 -116.11 0.36 24.66
N GLN A 204 -115.73 -0.82 24.15
CA GLN A 204 -116.69 -1.84 23.72
C GLN A 204 -117.51 -2.39 24.89
N MET A 205 -116.89 -2.60 26.06
CA MET A 205 -117.61 -3.01 27.27
C MET A 205 -118.56 -1.92 27.75
N GLU A 206 -118.12 -0.66 27.81
CA GLU A 206 -118.96 0.49 28.17
C GLU A 206 -120.13 0.67 27.19
N LEU A 207 -119.89 0.51 25.88
CA LEU A 207 -120.94 0.55 24.86
C LEU A 207 -121.97 -0.57 25.06
N ARG A 208 -121.53 -1.81 25.33
CA ARG A 208 -122.43 -2.93 25.64
C ARG A 208 -123.26 -2.65 26.90
N GLN A 209 -122.63 -2.11 27.95
CA GLN A 209 -123.32 -1.73 29.18
C GLN A 209 -124.36 -0.62 28.93
N ALA A 210 -124.01 0.41 28.15
CA ALA A 210 -124.93 1.48 27.77
C ALA A 210 -126.10 0.96 26.92
N GLN A 211 -125.84 0.06 25.96
CA GLN A 211 -126.88 -0.60 25.16
C GLN A 211 -127.83 -1.43 26.03
N GLN A 212 -127.30 -2.20 26.98
CA GLN A 212 -128.11 -2.93 27.96
C GLN A 212 -128.96 -1.98 28.81
N GLY A 213 -128.38 -0.86 29.26
CA GLY A 213 -129.11 0.18 30.00
C GLY A 213 -130.23 0.83 29.18
N ILE A 214 -130.00 1.08 27.88
CA ILE A 214 -131.04 1.58 26.96
C ILE A 214 -132.15 0.54 26.78
N ALA A 215 -131.80 -0.74 26.58
CA ALA A 215 -132.78 -1.82 26.43
C ALA A 215 -133.67 -1.94 27.68
N MET A 216 -133.09 -1.90 28.88
CA MET A 216 -133.85 -1.88 30.14
C MET A 216 -134.80 -0.67 30.23
N ARG A 217 -134.32 0.54 29.89
CA ARG A 217 -135.19 1.74 29.88
C ARG A 217 -136.31 1.65 28.84
N GLN A 218 -136.05 1.05 27.69
CA GLN A 218 -137.09 0.80 26.68
C GLN A 218 -138.14 -0.17 27.21
N GLU A 219 -137.73 -1.25 27.87
CA GLU A 219 -138.64 -2.16 28.56
C GLU A 219 -139.48 -1.42 29.60
N ASP A 220 -138.87 -0.60 30.45
CA ASP A 220 -139.58 0.24 31.42
C ASP A 220 -140.59 1.19 30.75
N ILE A 221 -140.21 1.87 29.67
CA ILE A 221 -141.11 2.74 28.89
C ILE A 221 -142.28 1.93 28.33
N THR A 222 -142.04 0.74 27.77
CA THR A 222 -143.12 -0.10 27.26
C THR A 222 -144.05 -0.59 28.37
N GLN A 223 -143.52 -0.92 29.55
CA GLN A 223 -144.33 -1.28 30.72
C GLN A 223 -145.16 -0.08 31.23
N LEU A 224 -144.55 1.10 31.33
CA LEU A 224 -145.24 2.35 31.69
C LEU A 224 -146.33 2.69 30.69
N ASN A 225 -146.07 2.57 29.39
CA ASN A 225 -147.07 2.77 28.33
C ASN A 225 -148.24 1.79 28.50
N ARG A 226 -147.97 0.49 28.71
CA ARG A 226 -149.02 -0.51 29.00
C ARG A 226 -149.79 -0.20 30.28
N ASN A 227 -149.12 0.29 31.33
CA ASN A 227 -149.77 0.67 32.58
C ASN A 227 -150.62 1.94 32.41
N ASN A 228 -150.17 2.91 31.61
CA ASN A 228 -150.93 4.10 31.24
C ASN A 228 -152.17 3.72 30.42
N GLU A 229 -152.04 2.84 29.43
CA GLU A 229 -153.17 2.28 28.68
C GLU A 229 -154.17 1.57 29.61
N ARG A 230 -153.68 0.80 30.60
CA ARG A 230 -154.53 0.16 31.62
C ARG A 230 -155.21 1.15 32.56
N LEU A 231 -154.56 2.26 32.91
CA LEU A 231 -155.14 3.31 33.75
C LEU A 231 -156.19 4.13 32.99
N LEU A 232 -155.95 4.42 31.71
CA LEU A 232 -156.92 5.07 30.81
C LEU A 232 -158.09 4.14 30.46
N GLY A 233 -157.87 2.82 30.45
CA GLY A 233 -158.89 1.79 30.26
C GLY A 233 -159.65 1.38 31.53
N LYS A 234 -159.29 1.89 32.71
CA LYS A 234 -160.16 1.78 33.89
C LYS A 234 -161.30 2.80 33.73
N PRO A 235 -162.58 2.38 33.77
CA PRO A 235 -163.68 3.34 33.73
C PRO A 235 -163.55 4.29 34.92
N GLN A 236 -163.47 5.60 34.64
CA GLN A 236 -163.88 6.61 35.60
C GLN A 236 -165.35 6.32 35.95
N HIS A 237 -165.58 5.74 37.13
CA HIS A 237 -166.90 5.80 37.75
C HIS A 237 -167.09 7.22 38.27
N PRO A 238 -168.03 8.02 37.71
CA PRO A 238 -168.62 9.12 38.47
C PRO A 238 -169.57 8.57 39.54
N ALA A 239 -169.88 9.44 40.50
CA ALA A 239 -170.78 9.25 41.65
C ALA A 239 -172.05 8.43 41.38
#